data_AF-A0A7R9UVT1-F1
#
_entry.id   AF-A0A7R9UVT1-F1
#
_cell.length_a   1.000
_cell.length_b   1.000
_cell.length_c   1.000
_cell.angle_alpha   90.00
_cell.angle_beta   90.00
_cell.angle_gamma   90.00
#
_symmetry.space_group_name_H-M   'P 1'
#
loop_
_entity.id
_entity.type
_entity.pdbx_description
1 polymer ?
#
loop_
_entity_poly.entity_id
_entity_poly.type
_entity_poly.pdbx_seq_one_letter_code
_entity_poly.pdbx_strand_id
1 'polypeptide(L)'
;TLANSASAGSMGDVFDNIMLLSDSYKTSHWRQYPPGTTTVYSYFESRGGKFAEVTFFGLQYILKRYLTGVVVTAAKIDAAEKIINAHMGQGEMKHFNRAGWEHIVKKHGGRLPIVIKALPEGMTVPVKNVLMTVENTDPECFWLSNYLETLLVQVWYPMTVCTQSREQKKVLADYFQRTGCEVSSPFSLGFQLNDFGTRGVSSMETAALGGAAHLVNFLGSDNMPANVFAAHYYGAKGPAGFSIPAAEHSTITSWQRDGEVDAYRN
;
A
#
# COMPACT_ATOMS: atom_id res chain seq x y z
N THR A 1 -4.22 -17.85 -19.25
CA THR A 1 -5.37 -18.48 -18.58
C THR A 1 -4.89 -19.24 -17.36
N LEU A 2 -4.93 -18.59 -16.19
CA LEU A 2 -4.81 -19.26 -14.89
C LEU A 2 -5.96 -18.73 -14.04
N ALA A 3 -7.11 -19.38 -14.18
CA ALA A 3 -8.33 -19.04 -13.46
C ALA A 3 -8.54 -20.06 -12.33
N ASN A 4 -8.97 -19.55 -11.17
CA ASN A 4 -9.75 -20.24 -10.15
C ASN A 4 -9.41 -21.71 -9.85
N SER A 5 -8.52 -21.93 -8.88
CA SER A 5 -8.58 -23.12 -8.02
C SER A 5 -9.30 -22.75 -6.71
N ALA A 6 -10.63 -22.78 -6.73
CA ALA A 6 -11.43 -22.72 -5.51
C ALA A 6 -11.70 -24.15 -5.01
N SER A 7 -11.17 -24.51 -3.85
CA SER A 7 -11.58 -25.73 -3.14
C SER A 7 -11.37 -25.64 -1.63
N ALA A 8 -12.26 -26.34 -0.90
CA ALA A 8 -12.19 -26.66 0.54
C ALA A 8 -12.09 -25.50 1.55
N GLY A 9 -13.24 -25.02 2.02
CA GLY A 9 -13.63 -25.00 3.44
C GLY A 9 -12.76 -24.32 4.51
N SER A 10 -11.67 -23.65 4.15
CA SER A 10 -10.84 -22.88 5.07
C SER A 10 -11.51 -21.59 5.49
N MET A 11 -11.05 -20.99 6.60
CA MET A 11 -11.12 -19.53 6.70
C MET A 11 -10.38 -18.98 5.48
N GLY A 12 -11.13 -18.40 4.54
CA GLY A 12 -10.54 -17.74 3.37
C GLY A 12 -9.52 -16.70 3.83
N ASP A 13 -8.55 -16.39 2.96
CA ASP A 13 -7.47 -15.46 3.27
C ASP A 13 -8.00 -14.25 4.06
N VAL A 14 -7.50 -14.07 5.27
CA VAL A 14 -7.96 -12.99 6.17
C VAL A 14 -7.70 -11.63 5.52
N PHE A 15 -6.67 -11.56 4.67
CA PHE A 15 -6.32 -10.40 3.86
C PHE A 15 -7.20 -10.20 2.61
N ASP A 16 -8.22 -11.05 2.38
CA ASP A 16 -9.21 -10.93 1.30
C ASP A 16 -10.63 -10.56 1.80
N ASN A 17 -10.88 -10.51 3.11
CA ASN A 17 -12.20 -10.11 3.62
C ASN A 17 -12.22 -8.65 4.08
N ILE A 18 -12.70 -7.73 3.22
CA ILE A 18 -12.76 -6.27 3.50
C ILE A 18 -13.46 -5.90 4.82
N MET A 19 -14.38 -6.74 5.31
CA MET A 19 -15.06 -6.60 6.60
C MET A 19 -14.18 -6.92 7.82
N LEU A 20 -12.95 -7.40 7.61
CA LEU A 20 -11.94 -7.67 8.63
C LEU A 20 -10.70 -6.77 8.47
N LEU A 21 -10.65 -5.92 7.43
CA LEU A 21 -9.55 -5.00 7.14
C LEU A 21 -9.82 -3.58 7.69
N SER A 22 -10.33 -3.52 8.91
CA SER A 22 -10.78 -2.30 9.58
C SER A 22 -10.50 -2.39 11.08
N ASP A 23 -10.20 -1.26 11.73
CA ASP A 23 -10.07 -1.23 13.19
C ASP A 23 -11.36 -1.68 13.84
N SER A 24 -11.28 -2.53 14.87
CA SER A 24 -12.45 -3.23 15.40
C SER A 24 -13.55 -2.29 15.90
N TYR A 25 -13.20 -1.11 16.43
CA TYR A 25 -14.17 -0.12 16.89
C TYR A 25 -15.10 0.40 15.76
N LYS A 26 -14.61 0.45 14.51
CA LYS A 26 -15.36 0.90 13.33
C LYS A 26 -16.54 -0.01 12.99
N THR A 27 -16.55 -1.27 13.45
CA THR A 27 -17.71 -2.17 13.28
C THR A 27 -18.96 -1.66 14.01
N SER A 28 -18.80 -0.80 15.03
CA SER A 28 -19.91 -0.23 15.80
C SER A 28 -20.35 1.17 15.33
N HIS A 29 -19.56 1.85 14.51
CA HIS A 29 -19.75 3.27 14.16
C HIS A 29 -21.07 3.58 13.46
N TRP A 30 -21.65 2.63 12.72
CA TRP A 30 -22.94 2.82 12.05
C TRP A 30 -24.09 3.15 13.01
N ARG A 31 -24.00 2.80 14.30
CA ARG A 31 -24.95 3.20 15.36
C ARG A 31 -24.63 4.54 16.03
N GLN A 32 -23.45 5.12 15.76
CA GLN A 32 -22.93 6.30 16.47
C GLN A 32 -23.11 7.60 15.68
N TYR A 33 -23.28 7.53 14.36
CA TYR A 33 -23.60 8.70 13.55
C TYR A 33 -24.98 9.28 13.92
N PRO A 34 -25.17 10.60 13.78
CA PRO A 34 -26.48 11.23 14.01
C PRO A 34 -27.61 10.58 13.20
N PRO A 35 -28.80 10.39 13.76
CA PRO A 35 -29.96 9.90 13.02
C PRO A 35 -30.24 10.75 11.77
N GLY A 36 -30.47 10.09 10.63
CA GLY A 36 -30.67 10.77 9.35
C GLY A 36 -29.39 11.14 8.59
N THR A 37 -28.20 10.74 9.07
CA THR A 37 -26.95 10.90 8.29
C THR A 37 -27.02 10.10 6.99
N THR A 38 -26.96 10.78 5.84
CA THR A 38 -26.98 10.17 4.50
C THR A 38 -25.62 10.21 3.80
N THR A 39 -24.74 11.16 4.14
CA THR A 39 -23.42 11.31 3.53
C THR A 39 -22.36 11.56 4.58
N VAL A 40 -21.25 10.81 4.50
CA VAL A 40 -20.02 11.05 5.24
C VAL A 40 -18.91 11.29 4.23
N TYR A 41 -18.38 12.51 4.23
CA TYR A 41 -17.26 12.94 3.41
C TYR A 41 -16.02 13.10 4.29
N SER A 42 -14.94 12.40 3.95
CA SER A 42 -13.67 12.42 4.68
C SER A 42 -12.50 12.69 3.75
N TYR A 43 -11.40 13.21 4.29
CA TYR A 43 -10.18 13.49 3.52
C TYR A 43 -8.94 12.99 4.25
N PHE A 44 -7.86 12.81 3.50
CA PHE A 44 -6.53 12.46 3.99
C PHE A 44 -5.52 13.52 3.57
N GLU A 45 -4.63 13.87 4.50
CA GLU A 45 -3.55 14.84 4.35
C GLU A 45 -2.30 14.34 5.08
N SER A 46 -1.12 14.86 4.72
CA SER A 46 0.01 14.87 5.64
C SER A 46 -0.04 16.17 6.45
N ARG A 47 -0.33 16.08 7.75
CA ARG A 47 -0.43 17.26 8.65
C ARG A 47 0.90 17.98 8.91
N GLY A 48 2.02 17.36 8.53
CA GLY A 48 3.38 17.82 8.77
C GLY A 48 4.34 16.63 8.91
N GLY A 49 5.60 16.92 9.20
CA GLY A 49 6.64 15.90 9.38
C GLY A 49 8.04 16.50 9.27
N LYS A 50 9.02 15.65 8.95
CA LYS A 50 10.42 16.06 8.77
C LYS A 50 10.66 16.97 7.56
N PHE A 51 9.77 16.94 6.56
CA PHE A 51 9.90 17.66 5.29
C PHE A 51 8.68 18.54 5.03
N ALA A 52 8.88 19.62 4.27
CA ALA A 52 7.82 20.57 3.92
C ALA A 52 6.89 20.08 2.79
N GLU A 53 7.31 19.04 2.07
CA GLU A 53 6.59 18.45 0.94
C GLU A 53 6.42 16.93 1.13
N VAL A 54 5.42 16.35 0.48
CA VAL A 54 5.23 14.90 0.36
C VAL A 54 4.96 14.51 -1.09
N THR A 55 5.49 13.36 -1.51
CA THR A 55 5.14 12.73 -2.79
C THR A 55 3.98 11.76 -2.59
N PHE A 56 2.87 11.99 -3.28
CA PHE A 56 1.70 11.10 -3.21
C PHE A 56 1.92 9.85 -4.08
N PHE A 57 1.91 8.66 -3.47
CA PHE A 57 2.13 7.39 -4.16
C PHE A 57 1.58 6.21 -3.33
N GLY A 58 1.05 5.18 -3.99
CA GLY A 58 0.63 3.92 -3.38
C GLY A 58 -0.88 3.68 -3.28
N LEU A 59 -1.74 4.66 -3.58
CA LEU A 59 -3.20 4.50 -3.44
C LEU A 59 -3.75 3.47 -4.43
N GLN A 60 -3.31 3.50 -5.69
CA GLN A 60 -3.75 2.62 -6.76
C GLN A 60 -3.57 1.15 -6.41
N TYR A 61 -2.52 0.79 -5.67
CA TYR A 61 -2.35 -0.56 -5.13
C TYR A 61 -3.52 -0.93 -4.21
N ILE A 62 -3.80 -0.10 -3.19
CA ILE A 62 -4.86 -0.34 -2.20
C ILE A 62 -6.23 -0.45 -2.91
N LEU A 63 -6.49 0.44 -3.87
CA LEU A 63 -7.72 0.42 -4.67
C LEU A 63 -7.86 -0.88 -5.47
N LYS A 64 -6.81 -1.31 -6.18
CA LYS A 64 -6.84 -2.52 -7.02
C LYS A 64 -6.89 -3.82 -6.21
N ARG A 65 -6.15 -3.89 -5.10
CA ARG A 65 -6.02 -5.11 -4.27
C ARG A 65 -7.24 -5.40 -3.39
N TYR A 66 -7.94 -4.38 -2.89
CA TYR A 66 -8.96 -4.55 -1.85
C TYR A 66 -10.33 -3.92 -2.11
N LEU A 67 -10.44 -2.90 -2.97
CA LEU A 67 -11.69 -2.12 -3.16
C LEU A 67 -12.34 -2.34 -4.54
N THR A 68 -11.57 -2.73 -5.55
CA THR A 68 -12.04 -2.84 -6.94
C THR A 68 -12.73 -4.18 -7.19
N GLY A 69 -13.92 -4.13 -7.81
CA GLY A 69 -14.68 -5.32 -8.19
C GLY A 69 -15.66 -5.78 -7.11
N VAL A 70 -15.99 -7.07 -7.10
CA VAL A 70 -16.94 -7.67 -6.15
C VAL A 70 -16.16 -8.12 -4.92
N VAL A 71 -16.15 -7.28 -3.88
CA VAL A 71 -15.34 -7.48 -2.66
C VAL A 71 -16.18 -7.91 -1.46
N VAL A 72 -17.51 -7.73 -1.54
CA VAL A 72 -18.49 -8.22 -0.55
C VAL A 72 -19.31 -9.36 -1.14
N THR A 73 -19.41 -10.48 -0.43
CA THR A 73 -20.26 -11.64 -0.80
C THR A 73 -20.94 -12.20 0.43
N ALA A 74 -22.05 -12.94 0.27
CA ALA A 74 -22.74 -13.57 1.40
C ALA A 74 -21.79 -14.42 2.28
N ALA A 75 -20.94 -15.25 1.66
CA ALA A 75 -19.96 -16.05 2.38
C ALA A 75 -18.93 -15.19 3.15
N LYS A 76 -18.48 -14.05 2.60
CA LYS A 76 -17.60 -13.11 3.31
C LYS A 76 -18.33 -12.42 4.48
N ILE A 77 -19.62 -12.12 4.34
CA ILE A 77 -20.46 -11.55 5.42
C ILE A 77 -20.62 -12.56 6.55
N ASP A 78 -20.95 -13.82 6.24
CA ASP A 78 -21.13 -14.88 7.23
C ASP A 78 -19.84 -15.17 8.02
N ALA A 79 -18.70 -15.21 7.32
CA ALA A 79 -17.39 -15.36 7.93
C ALA A 79 -17.02 -14.15 8.82
N ALA A 80 -17.25 -12.92 8.33
CA ALA A 80 -16.94 -11.71 9.07
C ALA A 80 -17.82 -11.57 10.32
N GLU A 81 -19.12 -11.84 10.22
CA GLU A 81 -20.04 -11.79 11.36
C GLU A 81 -19.60 -12.72 12.48
N LYS A 82 -19.21 -13.95 12.15
CA LYS A 82 -18.74 -14.93 13.13
C LYS A 82 -17.51 -14.43 13.90
N ILE A 83 -16.54 -13.87 13.19
CA ILE A 83 -15.29 -13.35 13.80
C ILE A 83 -15.56 -12.07 14.61
N ILE A 84 -16.29 -11.11 14.04
CA ILE A 84 -16.55 -9.82 14.67
C ILE A 84 -17.41 -9.98 15.93
N ASN A 85 -18.43 -10.83 15.93
CA ASN A 85 -19.24 -11.05 17.14
C ASN A 85 -18.48 -11.84 18.22
N ALA A 86 -17.54 -12.70 17.84
CA ALA A 86 -16.65 -13.37 18.80
C ALA A 86 -15.64 -12.40 19.42
N HIS A 87 -15.21 -11.38 18.68
CA HIS A 87 -14.23 -10.37 19.12
C HIS A 87 -14.86 -9.19 19.89
N MET A 88 -15.96 -8.63 19.38
CA MET A 88 -16.57 -7.39 19.88
C MET A 88 -17.69 -7.62 20.92
N GLY A 89 -18.21 -8.85 21.03
CA GLY A 89 -19.26 -9.20 21.98
C GLY A 89 -20.52 -9.80 21.35
N GLN A 90 -21.25 -10.56 22.17
CA GLN A 90 -22.48 -11.25 21.81
C GLN A 90 -23.70 -10.60 22.48
N GLY A 91 -24.91 -11.03 22.10
CA GLY A 91 -26.15 -10.46 22.64
C GLY A 91 -26.33 -9.00 22.23
N GLU A 92 -26.59 -8.12 23.20
CA GLU A 92 -26.81 -6.67 22.97
C GLU A 92 -25.55 -5.96 22.43
N MET A 93 -24.35 -6.48 22.76
CA MET A 93 -23.06 -6.03 22.25
C MET A 93 -22.79 -6.47 20.79
N LYS A 94 -23.72 -7.16 20.14
CA LYS A 94 -23.62 -7.52 18.72
C LYS A 94 -23.67 -6.26 17.85
N HIS A 95 -22.51 -5.80 17.40
CA HIS A 95 -22.36 -4.57 16.63
C HIS A 95 -22.16 -4.75 15.12
N PHE A 96 -21.95 -5.96 14.60
CA PHE A 96 -21.76 -6.17 13.16
C PHE A 96 -22.96 -5.70 12.31
N ASN A 97 -22.73 -4.81 11.33
CA ASN A 97 -23.76 -4.27 10.44
C ASN A 97 -24.14 -5.23 9.29
N ARG A 98 -24.66 -6.42 9.61
CA ARG A 98 -25.07 -7.40 8.60
C ARG A 98 -25.99 -6.80 7.53
N ALA A 99 -27.01 -6.04 7.95
CA ALA A 99 -27.98 -5.43 7.03
C ALA A 99 -27.32 -4.45 6.05
N GLY A 100 -26.38 -3.61 6.50
CA GLY A 100 -25.63 -2.69 5.64
C GLY A 100 -24.74 -3.42 4.63
N TRP A 101 -24.11 -4.54 5.01
CA TRP A 101 -23.31 -5.34 4.08
C TRP A 101 -24.17 -6.13 3.09
N GLU A 102 -25.30 -6.68 3.53
CA GLU A 102 -26.28 -7.35 2.66
C GLU A 102 -26.92 -6.39 1.66
N HIS A 103 -27.14 -5.13 2.04
CA HIS A 103 -27.57 -4.06 1.14
C HIS A 103 -26.55 -3.80 0.03
N ILE A 104 -25.25 -3.77 0.34
CA ILE A 104 -24.16 -3.65 -0.65
C ILE A 104 -24.19 -4.84 -1.63
N VAL A 105 -24.42 -6.06 -1.16
CA VAL A 105 -24.59 -7.23 -2.05
C VAL A 105 -25.83 -7.08 -2.93
N LYS A 106 -26.99 -6.74 -2.35
CA LYS A 106 -28.29 -6.70 -3.03
C LYS A 106 -28.42 -5.57 -4.06
N LYS A 107 -27.95 -4.35 -3.72
CA LYS A 107 -28.14 -3.15 -4.56
C LYS A 107 -26.94 -2.86 -5.47
N HIS A 108 -25.73 -3.17 -5.04
CA HIS A 108 -24.49 -2.85 -5.76
C HIS A 108 -23.73 -4.09 -6.27
N GLY A 109 -24.32 -5.28 -6.16
CA GLY A 109 -23.71 -6.53 -6.60
C GLY A 109 -22.40 -6.86 -5.86
N GLY A 110 -22.26 -6.41 -4.61
CA GLY A 110 -21.06 -6.62 -3.79
C GLY A 110 -19.91 -5.67 -4.10
N ARG A 111 -20.14 -4.63 -4.91
CA ARG A 111 -19.20 -3.52 -5.18
C ARG A 111 -19.44 -2.39 -4.17
N LEU A 112 -18.39 -1.72 -3.72
CA LEU A 112 -18.50 -0.67 -2.70
C LEU A 112 -19.10 0.62 -3.29
N PRO A 113 -20.22 1.15 -2.77
CA PRO A 113 -20.82 2.41 -3.22
C PRO A 113 -20.09 3.61 -2.60
N ILE A 114 -18.89 3.88 -3.10
CA ILE A 114 -18.04 5.02 -2.73
C ILE A 114 -17.50 5.69 -3.98
N VAL A 115 -17.11 6.96 -3.87
CA VAL A 115 -16.19 7.60 -4.81
C VAL A 115 -14.98 8.12 -4.05
N ILE A 116 -13.80 7.88 -4.63
CA ILE A 116 -12.52 8.35 -4.12
C ILE A 116 -11.94 9.30 -5.18
N LYS A 117 -11.65 10.53 -4.77
CA LYS A 117 -10.95 11.54 -5.58
C LYS A 117 -9.56 11.70 -4.97
N ALA A 118 -8.52 11.76 -5.78
CA ALA A 118 -7.14 11.85 -5.30
C ALA A 118 -6.28 12.67 -6.26
N LEU A 119 -5.14 13.15 -5.74
CA LEU A 119 -4.09 13.72 -6.57
C LEU A 119 -3.50 12.63 -7.50
N PRO A 120 -2.94 13.00 -8.66
CA PRO A 120 -2.15 12.08 -9.48
C PRO A 120 -0.98 11.51 -8.68
N GLU A 121 -0.76 10.21 -8.75
CA GLU A 121 0.42 9.61 -8.10
C GLU A 121 1.72 10.03 -8.79
N GLY A 122 2.79 10.13 -7.99
CA GLY A 122 4.05 10.78 -8.35
C GLY A 122 4.03 12.31 -8.14
N MET A 123 2.87 12.93 -7.95
CA MET A 123 2.80 14.37 -7.67
C MET A 123 3.39 14.68 -6.29
N THR A 124 4.29 15.66 -6.24
CA THR A 124 4.75 16.25 -4.97
C THR A 124 3.92 17.49 -4.65
N VAL A 125 3.45 17.62 -3.41
CA VAL A 125 2.75 18.81 -2.90
C VAL A 125 3.26 19.19 -1.50
N PRO A 126 3.10 20.45 -1.06
CA PRO A 126 3.35 20.84 0.33
C PRO A 126 2.48 20.04 1.30
N VAL A 127 2.98 19.82 2.53
CA VAL A 127 2.16 19.31 3.65
C VAL A 127 0.94 20.22 3.90
N LYS A 128 -0.08 19.67 4.58
CA LYS A 128 -1.38 20.33 4.86
C LYS A 128 -2.20 20.64 3.61
N ASN A 129 -2.06 19.80 2.58
CA ASN A 129 -2.94 19.74 1.42
C ASN A 129 -3.72 18.42 1.42
N VAL A 130 -4.93 18.45 0.87
CA VAL A 130 -5.76 17.27 0.65
C VAL A 130 -5.14 16.41 -0.45
N LEU A 131 -4.91 15.12 -0.14
CA LEU A 131 -4.28 14.16 -1.05
C LEU A 131 -5.29 13.17 -1.64
N MET A 132 -6.27 12.76 -0.84
CA MET A 132 -7.45 12.02 -1.28
C MET A 132 -8.68 12.37 -0.44
N THR A 133 -9.86 12.13 -1.01
CA THR A 133 -11.17 12.33 -0.38
C THR A 133 -12.06 11.12 -0.65
N VAL A 134 -12.85 10.71 0.34
CA VAL A 134 -13.71 9.51 0.30
C VAL A 134 -15.12 9.93 0.69
N GLU A 135 -16.11 9.57 -0.13
CA GLU A 135 -17.54 9.78 0.17
C GLU A 135 -18.37 8.59 -0.31
N ASN A 136 -19.45 8.28 0.41
CA ASN A 136 -20.41 7.25 0.03
C ASN A 136 -21.35 7.77 -1.05
N THR A 137 -21.66 6.92 -2.04
CA THR A 137 -22.57 7.26 -3.16
C THR A 137 -23.99 6.72 -2.98
N ASP A 138 -24.25 6.04 -1.86
CA ASP A 138 -25.56 5.55 -1.45
C ASP A 138 -25.87 6.00 -0.02
N PRO A 139 -27.02 6.66 0.25
CA PRO A 139 -27.43 7.07 1.59
C PRO A 139 -27.36 5.98 2.66
N GLU A 140 -27.75 4.74 2.33
CA GLU A 140 -27.71 3.59 3.27
C GLU A 140 -26.29 3.13 3.64
N CYS A 141 -25.27 3.68 2.98
CA CYS A 141 -23.85 3.36 3.15
C CYS A 141 -23.05 4.51 3.78
N PHE A 142 -23.70 5.46 4.46
CA PHE A 142 -23.04 6.57 5.18
C PHE A 142 -21.87 6.13 6.07
N TRP A 143 -22.00 4.97 6.72
CA TRP A 143 -20.99 4.41 7.64
C TRP A 143 -19.73 3.88 6.93
N LEU A 144 -19.79 3.64 5.61
CA LEU A 144 -18.74 2.95 4.85
C LEU A 144 -17.49 3.82 4.64
N SER A 145 -17.63 5.14 4.45
CA SER A 145 -16.52 6.06 4.17
C SER A 145 -15.38 5.93 5.18
N ASN A 146 -15.71 5.95 6.48
CA ASN A 146 -14.72 5.85 7.56
C ASN A 146 -14.50 4.42 8.04
N TYR A 147 -15.26 3.44 7.54
CA TYR A 147 -14.97 2.02 7.75
C TYR A 147 -13.70 1.60 6.98
N LEU A 148 -13.53 2.14 5.77
CA LEU A 148 -12.38 1.89 4.89
C LEU A 148 -11.11 2.67 5.28
N GLU A 149 -11.22 3.58 6.25
CA GLU A 149 -10.14 4.48 6.68
C GLU A 149 -8.87 3.72 7.09
N THR A 150 -8.98 2.68 7.92
CA THR A 150 -7.82 1.91 8.43
C THR A 150 -6.95 1.34 7.31
N LEU A 151 -7.58 0.94 6.21
CA LEU A 151 -6.91 0.37 5.05
C LEU A 151 -6.38 1.48 4.12
N LEU A 152 -7.19 2.51 3.84
CA LEU A 152 -6.81 3.64 2.98
C LEU A 152 -5.66 4.46 3.58
N VAL A 153 -5.64 4.66 4.90
CA VAL A 153 -4.57 5.40 5.60
C VAL A 153 -3.21 4.73 5.44
N GLN A 154 -3.13 3.41 5.16
CA GLN A 154 -1.86 2.70 4.92
C GLN A 154 -1.04 3.27 3.75
N VAL A 155 -1.64 4.10 2.88
CA VAL A 155 -0.95 4.92 1.88
C VAL A 155 0.16 5.81 2.48
N TRP A 156 0.11 6.09 3.79
CA TRP A 156 1.19 6.78 4.51
C TRP A 156 2.55 6.12 4.29
N TYR A 157 2.62 4.78 4.24
CA TYR A 157 3.87 4.03 4.11
C TYR A 157 4.57 4.28 2.75
N PRO A 158 3.96 3.96 1.60
CA PRO A 158 4.57 4.22 0.28
C PRO A 158 4.83 5.71 0.04
N MET A 159 3.95 6.61 0.50
CA MET A 159 4.22 8.05 0.45
C MET A 159 5.48 8.43 1.24
N THR A 160 5.66 7.88 2.45
CA THR A 160 6.79 8.20 3.33
C THR A 160 8.10 7.65 2.76
N VAL A 161 8.08 6.44 2.16
CA VAL A 161 9.26 5.88 1.47
C VAL A 161 9.59 6.69 0.21
N CYS A 162 8.59 7.00 -0.63
CA CYS A 162 8.78 7.81 -1.84
C CYS A 162 9.30 9.22 -1.52
N THR A 163 8.76 9.86 -0.48
CA THR A 163 9.22 11.17 -0.01
C THR A 163 10.64 11.10 0.54
N GLN A 164 10.96 10.15 1.44
CA GLN A 164 12.31 10.02 1.97
C GLN A 164 13.35 9.70 0.89
N SER A 165 13.00 8.87 -0.09
CA SER A 165 13.84 8.57 -1.25
C SER A 165 14.07 9.84 -2.09
N ARG A 166 13.03 10.63 -2.39
CA ARG A 166 13.14 11.94 -3.05
C ARG A 166 14.05 12.92 -2.32
N GLU A 167 13.93 13.04 -1.00
CA GLU A 167 14.74 13.99 -0.23
C GLU A 167 16.21 13.55 -0.15
N GLN A 168 16.50 12.25 -0.11
CA GLN A 168 17.87 11.73 -0.29
C GLN A 168 18.40 12.03 -1.71
N LYS A 169 17.56 11.92 -2.74
CA LYS A 169 17.91 12.29 -4.12
C LYS A 169 18.29 13.77 -4.25
N LYS A 170 17.61 14.68 -3.53
CA LYS A 170 17.98 16.11 -3.47
C LYS A 170 19.38 16.31 -2.87
N VAL A 171 19.70 15.61 -1.77
CA VAL A 171 21.04 15.69 -1.14
C VAL A 171 22.12 15.18 -2.09
N LEU A 172 21.89 14.03 -2.74
CA LEU A 172 22.83 13.50 -3.73
C LEU A 172 23.02 14.47 -4.92
N ALA A 173 21.96 15.11 -5.41
CA ALA A 173 22.05 16.11 -6.48
C ALA A 173 22.87 17.35 -6.10
N ASP A 174 22.69 17.90 -4.89
CA ASP A 174 23.48 19.03 -4.38
C ASP A 174 24.98 18.69 -4.34
N TYR A 175 25.33 17.54 -3.76
CA TYR A 175 26.73 17.13 -3.66
C TYR A 175 27.33 16.83 -5.05
N PHE A 176 26.60 16.17 -5.95
CA PHE A 176 27.05 15.94 -7.33
C PHE A 176 27.38 17.26 -8.04
N GLN A 177 26.48 18.25 -7.96
CA GLN A 177 26.70 19.57 -8.56
C GLN A 177 27.93 20.27 -7.93
N ARG A 178 28.10 20.19 -6.62
CA ARG A 178 29.22 20.81 -5.88
C ARG A 178 30.57 20.13 -6.14
N THR A 179 30.59 18.84 -6.49
CA THR A 179 31.82 18.11 -6.86
C THR A 179 32.09 18.07 -8.37
N GLY A 180 31.29 18.77 -9.18
CA GLY A 180 31.47 18.82 -10.64
C GLY A 180 30.99 17.58 -11.39
N CYS A 181 30.17 16.73 -10.77
CA CYS A 181 29.55 15.59 -11.42
C CYS A 181 28.31 16.02 -12.22
N GLU A 182 28.05 15.34 -13.35
CA GLU A 182 26.88 15.65 -14.18
C GLU A 182 25.58 15.23 -13.48
N VAL A 183 24.62 16.15 -13.35
CA VAL A 183 23.29 15.89 -12.76
C VAL A 183 22.15 15.79 -13.79
N SER A 184 22.39 16.13 -15.05
CA SER A 184 21.38 16.13 -16.12
C SER A 184 21.00 14.73 -16.61
N SER A 185 21.94 13.79 -16.65
CA SER A 185 21.68 12.40 -17.03
C SER A 185 20.94 11.62 -15.94
N PRO A 186 19.81 10.95 -16.26
CA PRO A 186 19.14 10.03 -15.34
C PRO A 186 20.05 8.88 -14.87
N PHE A 187 21.05 8.49 -15.66
CA PHE A 187 22.01 7.46 -15.29
C PHE A 187 22.99 7.93 -14.22
N SER A 188 23.35 9.23 -14.21
CA SER A 188 24.28 9.78 -13.21
C SER A 188 23.71 9.73 -11.80
N LEU A 189 22.45 10.14 -11.61
CA LEU A 189 21.82 10.23 -10.29
C LEU A 189 20.89 9.05 -9.96
N GLY A 190 20.27 8.42 -10.97
CA GLY A 190 19.25 7.38 -10.79
C GLY A 190 19.78 6.08 -10.18
N PHE A 191 21.08 5.82 -10.23
CA PHE A 191 21.70 4.60 -9.66
C PHE A 191 22.48 4.85 -8.36
N GLN A 192 22.44 6.08 -7.80
CA GLN A 192 23.27 6.48 -6.65
C GLN A 192 22.68 6.10 -5.28
N LEU A 193 21.49 5.49 -5.25
CA LEU A 193 20.90 4.91 -4.04
C LEU A 193 20.20 3.60 -4.42
N ASN A 194 20.86 2.48 -4.14
CA ASN A 194 20.32 1.15 -4.42
C ASN A 194 19.46 0.66 -3.25
N ASP A 195 18.26 0.14 -3.53
CA ASP A 195 17.42 -0.48 -2.49
C ASP A 195 17.92 -1.89 -2.14
N PHE A 196 18.53 -2.03 -0.97
CA PHE A 196 18.91 -3.30 -0.33
C PHE A 196 17.94 -3.73 0.80
N GLY A 197 16.77 -3.08 0.91
CA GLY A 197 15.86 -3.16 2.05
C GLY A 197 15.04 -4.46 2.18
N THR A 198 15.02 -5.33 1.17
CA THR A 198 14.15 -6.52 1.08
C THR A 198 14.18 -7.41 2.32
N ARG A 199 15.37 -7.61 2.92
CA ARG A 199 15.56 -8.45 4.11
C ARG A 199 15.39 -7.70 5.45
N GLY A 200 15.20 -6.37 5.42
CA GLY A 200 15.13 -5.49 6.58
C GLY A 200 13.74 -4.93 6.90
N VAL A 201 12.71 -5.33 6.15
CA VAL A 201 11.31 -4.87 6.32
C VAL A 201 10.41 -5.96 6.91
N SER A 202 9.23 -5.55 7.40
CA SER A 202 8.32 -6.40 8.17
C SER A 202 7.55 -7.48 7.39
N SER A 203 7.45 -7.38 6.07
CA SER A 203 6.82 -8.40 5.22
C SER A 203 7.24 -8.27 3.75
N MET A 204 6.97 -9.31 2.94
CA MET A 204 7.22 -9.25 1.50
C MET A 204 6.31 -8.26 0.75
N GLU A 205 5.09 -8.01 1.23
CA GLU A 205 4.21 -6.98 0.63
C GLU A 205 4.66 -5.57 1.05
N THR A 206 5.24 -5.42 2.25
CA THR A 206 5.98 -4.21 2.67
C THR A 206 7.21 -3.99 1.79
N ALA A 207 8.00 -5.04 1.50
CA ALA A 207 9.13 -4.96 0.58
C ALA A 207 8.71 -4.53 -0.82
N ALA A 208 7.69 -5.18 -1.37
CA ALA A 208 7.15 -4.90 -2.70
C ALA A 208 6.66 -3.45 -2.86
N LEU A 209 5.82 -2.99 -1.93
CA LEU A 209 5.25 -1.64 -1.95
C LEU A 209 6.29 -0.56 -1.65
N GLY A 210 7.21 -0.81 -0.70
CA GLY A 210 8.28 0.11 -0.32
C GLY A 210 9.33 0.27 -1.42
N GLY A 211 9.79 -0.82 -2.01
CA GLY A 211 10.73 -0.77 -3.13
C GLY A 211 10.12 -0.10 -4.35
N ALA A 212 8.84 -0.36 -4.66
CA ALA A 212 8.15 0.33 -5.75
C ALA A 212 8.05 1.86 -5.50
N ALA A 213 7.91 2.28 -4.23
CA ALA A 213 7.95 3.69 -3.84
C ALA A 213 9.35 4.32 -3.96
N HIS A 214 10.42 3.56 -3.72
CA HIS A 214 11.80 3.99 -4.01
C HIS A 214 12.05 4.15 -5.52
N LEU A 215 11.51 3.22 -6.33
CA LEU A 215 11.65 3.22 -7.79
C LEU A 215 10.94 4.38 -8.52
N VAL A 216 10.16 5.20 -7.81
CA VAL A 216 9.69 6.50 -8.31
C VAL A 216 10.86 7.50 -8.46
N ASN A 217 11.92 7.35 -7.66
CA ASN A 217 13.04 8.28 -7.59
C ASN A 217 14.33 7.71 -8.18
N PHE A 218 14.59 6.42 -8.02
CA PHE A 218 15.83 5.75 -8.45
C PHE A 218 15.54 4.53 -9.31
N LEU A 219 16.59 4.00 -9.94
CA LEU A 219 16.56 2.86 -10.84
C LEU A 219 17.37 1.67 -10.27
N GLY A 220 18.14 1.84 -9.18
CA GLY A 220 18.88 0.77 -8.52
C GLY A 220 18.08 0.06 -7.43
N SER A 221 17.92 -1.26 -7.52
CA SER A 221 17.21 -2.06 -6.51
C SER A 221 17.50 -3.56 -6.62
N ASP A 222 17.81 -4.19 -5.48
CA ASP A 222 17.88 -5.64 -5.30
C ASP A 222 16.55 -6.22 -4.77
N ASN A 223 15.52 -5.37 -4.69
CA ASN A 223 14.20 -5.70 -4.20
C ASN A 223 13.34 -6.27 -5.34
N MET A 224 13.61 -7.52 -5.70
CA MET A 224 12.88 -8.25 -6.73
C MET A 224 11.33 -8.18 -6.59
N PRO A 225 10.74 -8.25 -5.38
CA PRO A 225 9.30 -7.99 -5.19
C PRO A 225 8.80 -6.65 -5.75
N ALA A 226 9.60 -5.57 -5.68
CA ALA A 226 9.23 -4.25 -6.20
C ALA A 226 9.02 -4.24 -7.71
N ASN A 227 9.83 -4.99 -8.47
CA ASN A 227 9.68 -5.12 -9.92
C ASN A 227 8.36 -5.82 -10.30
N VAL A 228 8.03 -6.92 -9.61
CA VAL A 228 6.77 -7.64 -9.81
C VAL A 228 5.58 -6.73 -9.47
N PHE A 229 5.70 -5.96 -8.39
CA PHE A 229 4.68 -5.04 -7.93
C PHE A 229 4.42 -3.88 -8.90
N ALA A 230 5.48 -3.25 -9.41
CA ALA A 230 5.39 -2.18 -10.40
C ALA A 230 4.75 -2.68 -11.72
N ALA A 231 5.11 -3.88 -12.17
CA ALA A 231 4.48 -4.51 -13.33
C ALA A 231 2.98 -4.77 -13.10
N HIS A 232 2.62 -5.38 -11.96
CA HIS A 232 1.24 -5.80 -11.69
C HIS A 232 0.29 -4.62 -11.40
N TYR A 233 0.67 -3.70 -10.52
CA TYR A 233 -0.20 -2.62 -10.07
C TYR A 233 -0.10 -1.33 -10.89
N TYR A 234 1.04 -1.07 -11.53
CA TYR A 234 1.30 0.17 -12.28
C TYR A 234 1.54 -0.04 -13.79
N GLY A 235 1.61 -1.30 -14.25
CA GLY A 235 1.71 -1.61 -15.68
C GLY A 235 3.10 -1.36 -16.28
N ALA A 236 4.16 -1.43 -15.47
CA ALA A 236 5.54 -1.36 -15.97
C ALA A 236 5.78 -2.45 -17.03
N LYS A 237 6.27 -2.05 -18.22
CA LYS A 237 6.47 -2.94 -19.37
C LYS A 237 7.76 -3.79 -19.32
N GLY A 238 8.49 -3.70 -18.22
CA GLY A 238 9.78 -4.34 -17.97
C GLY A 238 10.20 -4.07 -16.52
N PRO A 239 11.44 -4.41 -16.12
CA PRO A 239 11.96 -4.05 -14.80
C PRO A 239 11.91 -2.52 -14.62
N ALA A 240 11.34 -2.08 -13.50
CA ALA A 240 11.36 -0.68 -13.07
C ALA A 240 12.66 -0.36 -12.29
N GLY A 241 13.24 -1.38 -11.64
CA GLY A 241 14.55 -1.33 -10.99
C GLY A 241 15.50 -2.38 -11.55
N PHE A 242 16.77 -2.03 -11.63
CA PHE A 242 17.86 -2.85 -12.13
C PHE A 242 18.89 -3.09 -11.01
N SER A 243 19.66 -4.16 -11.15
CA SER A 243 20.79 -4.49 -10.29
C SER A 243 21.92 -5.09 -11.14
N ILE A 244 23.06 -5.34 -10.52
CA ILE A 244 24.26 -5.97 -11.11
C ILE A 244 24.70 -7.16 -10.26
N PRO A 245 25.47 -8.12 -10.79
CA PRO A 245 26.10 -9.14 -9.97
C PRO A 245 26.95 -8.50 -8.86
N ALA A 246 26.72 -8.92 -7.62
CA ALA A 246 27.43 -8.46 -6.44
C ALA A 246 27.73 -9.63 -5.51
N ALA A 247 28.86 -9.57 -4.81
CA ALA A 247 29.23 -10.53 -3.78
C ALA A 247 28.51 -10.21 -2.45
N GLU A 248 28.37 -11.21 -1.59
CA GLU A 248 28.13 -11.01 -0.16
C GLU A 248 29.16 -11.78 0.67
N HIS A 249 29.17 -11.61 2.00
CA HIS A 249 30.18 -12.24 2.87
C HIS A 249 30.33 -13.75 2.63
N SER A 250 29.23 -14.47 2.36
CA SER A 250 29.26 -15.92 2.13
C SER A 250 30.04 -16.33 0.88
N THR A 251 30.01 -15.52 -0.19
CA THR A 251 30.70 -15.82 -1.45
C THR A 251 32.20 -15.53 -1.41
N ILE A 252 32.65 -14.70 -0.46
CA ILE A 252 34.08 -14.42 -0.22
C ILE A 252 34.64 -15.35 0.86
N THR A 253 33.98 -15.43 2.02
CA THR A 253 34.48 -16.21 3.17
C THR A 253 34.47 -17.73 2.97
N SER A 254 33.71 -18.24 1.99
CA SER A 254 33.79 -19.64 1.56
C SER A 254 35.16 -20.05 1.02
N TRP A 255 35.95 -19.10 0.50
CA TRP A 255 37.35 -19.29 0.07
C TRP A 255 38.35 -19.24 1.24
N GLN A 256 37.86 -19.05 2.47
CA GLN A 256 38.65 -18.80 3.68
C GLN A 256 39.51 -17.53 3.59
N ARG A 257 40.22 -17.20 4.68
CA ARG A 257 41.02 -15.98 4.77
C ARG A 257 42.14 -15.94 3.72
N ASP A 258 42.81 -17.06 3.53
CA ASP A 258 43.98 -17.15 2.65
C ASP A 258 43.59 -17.13 1.15
N GLY A 259 42.31 -17.43 0.84
CA GLY A 259 41.75 -17.42 -0.52
C GLY A 259 40.97 -16.15 -0.90
N GLU A 260 40.92 -15.11 -0.06
CA GLU A 260 40.16 -13.87 -0.36
C GLU A 260 40.59 -13.23 -1.69
N VAL A 261 41.89 -13.22 -2.00
CA VAL A 261 42.42 -12.68 -3.26
C VAL A 261 41.96 -13.49 -4.47
N ASP A 262 41.82 -14.81 -4.33
CA ASP A 262 41.35 -15.69 -5.41
C ASP A 262 39.82 -15.59 -5.58
N ALA A 263 39.08 -15.34 -4.49
CA ALA A 263 37.65 -15.02 -4.54
C ALA A 263 37.36 -13.74 -5.35
N TYR A 264 38.24 -12.73 -5.31
CA TYR A 264 38.12 -11.51 -6.14
C TYR A 264 38.64 -11.67 -7.58
N ARG A 265 39.38 -12.74 -7.90
CA ARG A 265 39.87 -13.04 -9.26
C ARG A 265 38.88 -13.84 -10.10
N ASN A 266 37.97 -14.57 -9.45
CA ASN A 266 36.96 -15.46 -10.05
C ASN A 266 35.67 -14.72 -10.42
#